data_AF-A0A847MLJ6-F1
#
_entry.id   AF-A0A847MLJ6-F1
#
_cell.length_a   1.000
_cell.length_b   1.000
_cell.length_c   1.000
_cell.angle_alpha   90.00
_cell.angle_beta   90.00
_cell.angle_gamma   90.00
#
_symmetry.space_group_name_H-M   'P 1'
#
loop_
_entity.id
_entity.type
_entity.pdbx_description
1 polymer ?
#
loop_
_entity_poly.entity_id
_entity_poly.type
_entity_poly.pdbx_seq_one_letter_code
_entity_poly.pdbx_strand_id
1 'polypeptide(L)'
;MRVFFGKFASKFSNKEINAQDQISEKRYYAAKGSTWFGELEVGDYCFALTGSDVYLWKAIEQTDEHMQFESVLGKLPIDGNQFKLFKYFILNPQNIVLTTRQTRNCAFYKMECTESFSEDILTNIQSYKNEDNFRKIFVVDERSAKDDKNLYLIRGDSGYTLYKSDFIDDETYQKFIDNTVHKGESGKKSSRKDSTIQRVEETPLNQELMNVSLLNFYDLFFNKYKKVSLEENLETPVDENLNMISSNLPKNQILYGPPGTGKTYQTVNRALSAIYDIDSQTDERELIDTVKPLAIKQFGEALLQDKTGRDVLTTLYNKLVEEGQIVFTTFHQSYGYEEFVEGIKPNLSGDEDDAISYHLEDGTIKKLATKAIASTDNSNEKNYVLIIDEINRGNISKIFGELITLIEDNKRIDGVEETRVSLP
;
A
#
# COMPACT_ATOMS: atom_id res chain seq x y z
N MET A 1 -24.74 15.57 -1.87
CA MET A 1 -24.94 14.22 -1.29
C MET A 1 -23.60 13.51 -1.30
N ARG A 2 -23.12 13.03 -0.15
CA ARG A 2 -21.89 12.21 -0.07
C ARG A 2 -22.29 10.78 0.22
N VAL A 3 -21.65 9.86 -0.48
CA VAL A 3 -21.95 8.43 -0.39
C VAL A 3 -20.65 7.71 -0.14
N PHE A 4 -20.68 6.78 0.79
CA PHE A 4 -19.57 5.94 1.17
C PHE A 4 -19.98 4.48 0.99
N PHE A 5 -19.00 3.59 0.87
CA PHE A 5 -19.21 2.21 1.26
C PHE A 5 -18.45 1.94 2.56
N GLY A 6 -19.03 1.09 3.40
CA GLY A 6 -18.51 0.73 4.71
C GLY A 6 -18.43 -0.79 4.85
N LYS A 7 -17.29 -1.32 5.30
CA LYS A 7 -17.12 -2.76 5.51
C LYS A 7 -17.28 -3.14 6.98
N PHE A 8 -18.33 -3.89 7.27
CA PHE A 8 -18.64 -4.36 8.62
C PHE A 8 -18.15 -5.81 8.73
N ALA A 9 -16.93 -5.99 9.25
CA ALA A 9 -16.23 -7.27 9.28
C ALA A 9 -16.31 -7.95 10.66
N SER A 10 -16.59 -9.27 10.69
CA SER A 10 -16.64 -10.13 11.90
C SER A 10 -15.39 -10.17 12.78
N LYS A 11 -14.26 -9.64 12.30
CA LYS A 11 -12.99 -9.60 13.01
C LYS A 11 -12.62 -8.20 13.55
N PHE A 12 -13.46 -7.19 13.35
CA PHE A 12 -13.30 -5.89 13.97
C PHE A 12 -13.88 -5.91 15.38
N SER A 13 -13.13 -6.54 16.28
CA SER A 13 -13.44 -6.55 17.71
C SER A 13 -12.17 -6.28 18.51
N ASN A 14 -12.17 -5.15 19.24
CA ASN A 14 -11.70 -5.26 20.61
C ASN A 14 -12.48 -6.43 21.23
N LYS A 15 -11.82 -7.29 22.01
CA LYS A 15 -12.19 -8.66 22.43
C LYS A 15 -13.64 -8.95 22.88
N GLU A 16 -14.58 -8.00 22.83
CA GLU A 16 -15.94 -8.06 23.37
C GLU A 16 -17.09 -7.74 22.38
N ILE A 17 -16.88 -7.23 21.15
CA ILE A 17 -17.97 -6.83 20.23
C ILE A 17 -17.93 -7.59 18.89
N ASN A 18 -18.94 -8.41 18.56
CA ASN A 18 -19.01 -9.13 17.28
C ASN A 18 -19.56 -8.21 16.16
N ALA A 19 -19.19 -8.43 14.90
CA ALA A 19 -19.79 -7.68 13.78
C ALA A 19 -21.28 -7.95 13.58
N GLN A 20 -21.78 -9.10 14.04
CA GLN A 20 -23.21 -9.34 14.08
C GLN A 20 -23.94 -8.27 14.91
N ASP A 21 -23.30 -7.82 16.00
CA ASP A 21 -23.82 -6.79 16.90
C ASP A 21 -23.73 -5.41 16.25
N GLN A 22 -22.63 -5.12 15.56
CA GLN A 22 -22.48 -3.88 14.77
C GLN A 22 -23.58 -3.71 13.73
N ILE A 23 -23.98 -4.80 13.07
CA ILE A 23 -25.01 -4.78 12.03
C ILE A 23 -26.40 -4.63 12.65
N SER A 24 -26.69 -5.38 13.73
CA SER A 24 -28.00 -5.34 14.39
C SER A 24 -28.25 -3.99 15.07
N GLU A 25 -27.22 -3.41 15.70
CA GLU A 25 -27.26 -2.11 16.35
C GLU A 25 -27.05 -0.94 15.40
N LYS A 26 -26.58 -1.21 14.17
CA LYS A 26 -26.19 -0.21 13.16
C LYS A 26 -25.15 0.75 13.72
N ARG A 27 -24.13 0.19 14.37
CA ARG A 27 -23.02 0.91 14.99
C ARG A 27 -21.71 0.41 14.45
N TYR A 28 -20.80 1.32 14.14
CA TYR A 28 -19.42 0.98 13.88
C TYR A 28 -18.55 1.46 15.04
N TYR A 29 -18.02 0.52 15.82
CA TYR A 29 -17.23 0.82 17.02
C TYR A 29 -15.77 1.10 16.65
N ALA A 30 -15.37 2.36 16.81
CA ALA A 30 -14.00 2.83 16.69
C ALA A 30 -13.88 4.20 17.38
N ALA A 31 -12.71 4.51 17.93
CA ALA A 31 -12.46 5.78 18.60
C ALA A 31 -12.73 6.96 17.66
N LYS A 32 -13.37 8.02 18.17
CA LYS A 32 -13.57 9.26 17.41
C LYS A 32 -12.25 9.82 16.89
N GLY A 33 -12.25 10.26 15.63
CA GLY A 33 -11.05 10.73 14.94
C GLY A 33 -10.07 9.61 14.54
N SER A 34 -10.39 8.34 14.79
CA SER A 34 -9.60 7.24 14.24
C SER A 34 -9.70 7.20 12.72
N THR A 35 -8.66 6.69 12.09
CA THR A 35 -8.59 6.49 10.63
C THR A 35 -9.67 5.55 10.11
N TRP A 36 -10.33 4.78 10.99
CA TRP A 36 -11.39 3.83 10.63
C TRP A 36 -12.56 4.49 9.91
N PHE A 37 -12.89 5.73 10.27
CA PHE A 37 -13.99 6.48 9.67
C PHE A 37 -13.61 7.14 8.34
N GLY A 38 -12.32 7.21 7.98
CA GLY A 38 -11.87 7.94 6.81
C GLY A 38 -12.38 9.39 6.84
N GLU A 39 -13.13 9.77 5.79
CA GLU A 39 -13.79 11.08 5.68
C GLU A 39 -15.28 11.05 6.07
N LEU A 40 -15.80 9.95 6.60
CA LEU A 40 -17.23 9.80 6.88
C LEU A 40 -17.67 10.74 8.01
N GLU A 41 -18.72 11.52 7.76
CA GLU A 41 -19.30 12.45 8.73
C GLU A 41 -20.79 12.16 8.99
N VAL A 42 -21.32 12.74 10.07
CA VAL A 42 -22.77 12.71 10.35
C VAL A 42 -23.54 13.38 9.21
N GLY A 43 -24.58 12.72 8.72
CA GLY A 43 -25.38 13.13 7.58
C GLY A 43 -25.03 12.39 6.28
N ASP A 44 -23.88 11.72 6.22
CA ASP A 44 -23.45 11.00 5.03
C ASP A 44 -24.16 9.65 4.87
N TYR A 45 -24.35 9.23 3.61
CA TYR A 45 -24.90 7.93 3.27
C TYR A 45 -23.81 6.87 3.19
N CYS A 46 -24.11 5.66 3.65
CA CYS A 46 -23.18 4.54 3.65
C CYS A 46 -23.87 3.28 3.11
N PHE A 47 -23.32 2.71 2.04
CA PHE A 47 -23.59 1.32 1.69
C PHE A 47 -22.82 0.41 2.64
N ALA A 48 -23.52 -0.24 3.59
CA ALA A 48 -22.89 -1.16 4.54
C ALA A 48 -22.81 -2.56 3.93
N LEU A 49 -21.59 -3.06 3.71
CA LEU A 49 -21.31 -4.40 3.19
C LEU A 49 -21.04 -5.38 4.33
N THR A 50 -21.84 -6.44 4.39
CA THR A 50 -21.76 -7.48 5.42
C THR A 50 -21.71 -8.86 4.76
N GLY A 51 -20.51 -9.37 4.50
CA GLY A 51 -20.36 -10.56 3.65
C GLY A 51 -20.79 -10.27 2.21
N SER A 52 -21.82 -10.98 1.72
CA SER A 52 -22.42 -10.74 0.40
C SER A 52 -23.49 -9.65 0.40
N ASP A 53 -24.01 -9.31 1.57
CA ASP A 53 -25.20 -8.48 1.70
C ASP A 53 -24.84 -7.00 1.71
N VAL A 54 -25.71 -6.19 1.12
CA VAL A 54 -25.56 -4.74 1.02
C VAL A 54 -26.78 -4.07 1.65
N TYR A 55 -26.54 -3.08 2.50
CA TYR A 55 -27.57 -2.25 3.12
C TYR A 55 -27.30 -0.78 2.79
N LEU A 56 -28.32 0.07 2.89
CA LEU A 56 -28.14 1.52 2.79
C LEU A 56 -28.50 2.18 4.11
N TRP A 57 -27.50 2.79 4.74
CA TRP A 57 -27.64 3.49 6.01
C TRP A 57 -27.23 4.96 5.89
N LYS A 58 -27.56 5.75 6.90
CA LYS A 58 -27.15 7.15 7.03
C LYS A 58 -26.52 7.36 8.40
N ALA A 59 -25.37 8.01 8.46
CA ALA A 59 -24.71 8.35 9.71
C ALA A 59 -25.53 9.44 10.42
N ILE A 60 -25.88 9.23 11.69
CA ILE A 60 -26.75 10.16 12.45
C ILE A 60 -26.08 10.75 13.68
N GLU A 61 -25.08 10.07 14.25
CA GLU A 61 -24.39 10.53 15.45
C GLU A 61 -23.00 9.90 15.52
N GLN A 62 -22.01 10.68 15.97
CA GLN A 62 -20.67 10.18 16.26
C GLN A 62 -20.33 10.46 17.72
N THR A 63 -20.17 9.38 18.49
CA THR A 63 -19.70 9.43 19.88
C THR A 63 -18.19 9.22 19.94
N ASP A 64 -17.61 9.24 21.15
CA ASP A 64 -16.18 8.96 21.34
C ASP A 64 -15.82 7.50 21.04
N GLU A 65 -16.79 6.58 21.02
CA GLU A 65 -16.59 5.13 20.90
C GLU A 65 -17.12 4.52 19.59
N HIS A 66 -18.09 5.17 18.93
CA HIS A 66 -18.70 4.63 17.72
C HIS A 66 -19.37 5.69 16.84
N MET A 67 -19.55 5.33 15.56
CA MET A 67 -20.48 5.98 14.64
C MET A 67 -21.82 5.23 14.66
N GLN A 68 -22.91 5.94 14.91
CA GLN A 68 -24.28 5.44 14.85
C GLN A 68 -24.90 5.72 13.49
N PHE A 69 -25.61 4.73 12.98
CA PHE A 69 -26.34 4.81 11.72
C PHE A 69 -27.84 4.54 11.89
N GLU A 70 -28.64 5.13 11.01
CA GLU A 70 -30.03 4.74 10.79
C GLU A 70 -30.19 3.96 9.47
N SER A 71 -31.23 3.13 9.39
CA SER A 71 -31.50 2.38 8.15
C SER A 71 -32.32 3.24 7.22
N VAL A 72 -31.77 3.52 6.03
CA VAL A 72 -32.49 4.22 4.95
C VAL A 72 -33.25 3.20 4.12
N LEU A 73 -32.55 2.16 3.67
CA LEU A 73 -33.14 0.95 3.12
C LEU A 73 -32.62 -0.26 3.89
N GLY A 74 -33.45 -1.31 3.96
CA GLY A 74 -33.03 -2.60 4.48
C GLY A 74 -32.01 -3.29 3.58
N LYS A 75 -31.92 -4.62 3.67
CA LYS A 75 -31.10 -5.41 2.74
C LYS A 75 -31.51 -5.12 1.30
N LEU A 76 -30.57 -4.64 0.50
CA LEU A 76 -30.78 -4.35 -0.90
C LEU A 76 -30.92 -5.67 -1.70
N PRO A 77 -31.69 -5.68 -2.79
CA PRO A 77 -31.88 -6.87 -3.63
C PRO A 77 -30.70 -7.11 -4.58
N ILE A 78 -29.48 -6.84 -4.10
CA ILE A 78 -28.22 -7.01 -4.83
C ILE A 78 -27.14 -7.56 -3.90
N ASP A 79 -26.20 -8.27 -4.49
CA ASP A 79 -24.98 -8.69 -3.80
C ASP A 79 -23.81 -7.72 -4.03
N GLY A 80 -22.70 -7.97 -3.34
CA GLY A 80 -21.47 -7.19 -3.50
C GLY A 80 -20.86 -7.21 -4.91
N ASN A 81 -21.20 -8.16 -5.78
CA ASN A 81 -20.71 -8.17 -7.17
C ASN A 81 -21.54 -7.24 -8.05
N GLN A 82 -22.86 -7.32 -7.94
CA GLN A 82 -23.78 -6.42 -8.62
C GLN A 82 -23.58 -4.97 -8.18
N PHE A 83 -23.36 -4.74 -6.88
CA PHE A 83 -23.08 -3.42 -6.32
C PHE A 83 -21.97 -2.67 -7.08
N LYS A 84 -20.86 -3.35 -7.41
CA LYS A 84 -19.72 -2.72 -8.11
C LYS A 84 -20.03 -2.32 -9.55
N LEU A 85 -21.05 -2.92 -10.15
CA LEU A 85 -21.50 -2.63 -11.51
C LEU A 85 -22.62 -1.60 -11.55
N PHE A 86 -23.06 -1.06 -10.41
CA PHE A 86 -24.09 -0.03 -10.41
C PHE A 86 -23.63 1.20 -11.21
N LYS A 87 -24.37 1.57 -12.25
CA LYS A 87 -23.91 2.49 -13.30
C LYS A 87 -23.69 3.94 -12.88
N TYR A 88 -24.06 4.26 -11.65
CA TYR A 88 -23.93 5.59 -11.09
C TYR A 88 -22.61 5.81 -10.35
N PHE A 89 -21.79 4.78 -10.21
CA PHE A 89 -20.46 4.89 -9.60
C PHE A 89 -19.41 5.11 -10.67
N ILE A 90 -18.46 6.02 -10.42
CA ILE A 90 -17.27 6.17 -11.26
C ILE A 90 -16.42 4.91 -11.10
N LEU A 91 -15.98 4.36 -12.24
CA LEU A 91 -15.16 3.17 -12.25
C LEU A 91 -13.75 3.54 -11.83
N ASN A 92 -13.43 3.24 -10.59
CA ASN A 92 -12.08 3.34 -10.06
C ASN A 92 -11.60 1.94 -9.61
N PRO A 93 -10.47 1.44 -10.13
CA PRO A 93 -9.73 0.28 -9.63
C PRO A 93 -9.73 0.11 -8.12
N GLN A 94 -9.46 1.20 -7.40
CA GLN A 94 -9.40 1.20 -5.95
C GLN A 94 -10.77 0.84 -5.37
N ASN A 95 -11.87 1.42 -5.84
CA ASN A 95 -13.22 1.09 -5.36
C ASN A 95 -13.58 -0.40 -5.57
N ILE A 96 -13.16 -1.00 -6.68
CA ILE A 96 -13.37 -2.44 -6.96
C ILE A 96 -12.60 -3.31 -5.97
N VAL A 97 -11.34 -2.93 -5.67
CA VAL A 97 -10.48 -3.64 -4.73
C VAL A 97 -10.97 -3.46 -3.30
N LEU A 98 -11.24 -2.23 -2.88
CA LEU A 98 -11.62 -1.87 -1.51
C LEU A 98 -13.00 -2.41 -1.11
N THR A 99 -13.93 -2.53 -2.05
CA THR A 99 -15.22 -3.21 -1.81
C THR A 99 -15.08 -4.73 -1.70
N THR A 100 -13.97 -5.30 -2.19
CA THR A 100 -13.72 -6.76 -2.18
C THR A 100 -12.81 -7.17 -1.02
N ARG A 101 -11.65 -6.54 -0.87
CA ARG A 101 -10.59 -6.88 0.08
C ARG A 101 -10.79 -6.10 1.38
N GLN A 102 -10.21 -6.59 2.48
CA GLN A 102 -10.17 -5.82 3.72
C GLN A 102 -8.94 -4.94 3.68
N THR A 103 -9.12 -3.68 4.02
CA THR A 103 -8.03 -2.72 4.18
C THR A 103 -7.68 -2.54 5.64
N ARG A 104 -6.43 -2.20 5.91
CA ARG A 104 -5.94 -1.95 7.26
C ARG A 104 -6.23 -0.49 7.61
N ASN A 105 -6.87 -0.27 8.75
CA ASN A 105 -7.04 1.04 9.39
C ASN A 105 -8.06 2.01 8.79
N CYS A 106 -8.84 1.63 7.77
CA CYS A 106 -9.98 2.43 7.30
C CYS A 106 -11.11 1.50 6.80
N ALA A 107 -12.33 1.71 7.30
CA ALA A 107 -13.50 0.88 6.96
C ALA A 107 -14.50 1.57 6.04
N PHE A 108 -14.44 2.90 5.95
CA PHE A 108 -15.36 3.71 5.16
C PHE A 108 -14.63 4.50 4.10
N TYR A 109 -15.02 4.31 2.84
CA TYR A 109 -14.40 4.96 1.70
C TYR A 109 -15.46 5.71 0.92
N LYS A 110 -15.13 6.95 0.58
CA LYS A 110 -15.99 7.81 -0.21
C LYS A 110 -16.10 7.25 -1.62
N MET A 111 -17.33 7.24 -2.13
CA MET A 111 -17.63 6.84 -3.49
C MET A 111 -17.73 8.07 -4.38
N GLU A 112 -17.10 7.97 -5.54
CA GLU A 112 -17.30 8.91 -6.62
C GLU A 112 -18.49 8.45 -7.47
N CYS A 113 -19.39 9.37 -7.74
CA CYS A 113 -20.64 9.10 -8.42
C CYS A 113 -20.79 10.00 -9.64
N THR A 114 -21.52 9.52 -10.65
CA THR A 114 -21.88 10.31 -11.82
C THR A 114 -22.82 11.45 -11.45
N GLU A 115 -22.83 12.53 -12.24
CA GLU A 115 -23.72 13.69 -11.99
C GLU A 115 -25.21 13.32 -11.98
N SER A 116 -25.58 12.27 -12.71
CA SER A 116 -26.94 11.74 -12.76
C SER A 116 -27.39 11.03 -11.48
N PHE A 117 -26.49 10.81 -10.51
CA PHE A 117 -26.83 10.11 -9.28
C PHE A 117 -27.46 11.05 -8.24
N SER A 118 -28.76 10.88 -8.01
CA SER A 118 -29.52 11.67 -7.05
C SER A 118 -29.88 10.87 -5.79
N GLU A 119 -30.31 11.60 -4.76
CA GLU A 119 -30.83 11.00 -3.52
C GLU A 119 -32.09 10.17 -3.77
N ASP A 120 -32.93 10.57 -4.73
CA ASP A 120 -34.11 9.78 -5.14
C ASP A 120 -33.70 8.42 -5.71
N ILE A 121 -32.61 8.35 -6.49
CA ILE A 121 -32.09 7.09 -7.02
C ILE A 121 -31.50 6.26 -5.89
N LEU A 122 -30.69 6.88 -5.01
CA LEU A 122 -30.03 6.24 -3.89
C LEU A 122 -31.05 5.60 -2.93
N THR A 123 -32.11 6.33 -2.58
CA THR A 123 -33.08 5.92 -1.55
C THR A 123 -34.26 5.11 -2.12
N ASN A 124 -34.33 4.89 -3.44
CA ASN A 124 -35.37 4.08 -4.05
C ASN A 124 -34.93 2.62 -4.24
N ILE A 125 -35.59 1.69 -3.53
CA ILE A 125 -35.31 0.26 -3.63
C ILE A 125 -35.45 -0.31 -5.05
N GLN A 126 -36.27 0.30 -5.91
CA GLN A 126 -36.47 -0.13 -7.30
C GLN A 126 -35.23 0.16 -8.17
N SER A 127 -34.42 1.16 -7.81
CA SER A 127 -33.16 1.44 -8.50
C SER A 127 -32.24 0.23 -8.52
N TYR A 128 -32.25 -0.56 -7.45
CA TYR A 128 -31.41 -1.75 -7.29
C TYR A 128 -32.06 -3.03 -7.85
N LYS A 129 -33.35 -2.99 -8.20
CA LYS A 129 -34.04 -4.11 -8.88
C LYS A 129 -33.98 -3.99 -10.40
N ASN A 130 -33.76 -2.79 -10.92
CA ASN A 130 -33.70 -2.55 -12.35
C ASN A 130 -32.34 -2.96 -12.92
N GLU A 131 -32.31 -3.99 -13.76
CA GLU A 131 -31.10 -4.48 -14.42
C GLU A 131 -30.42 -3.42 -15.29
N ASP A 132 -31.17 -2.47 -15.86
CA ASP A 132 -30.63 -1.37 -16.68
C ASP A 132 -29.77 -0.38 -15.87
N ASN A 133 -29.78 -0.49 -14.54
CA ASN A 133 -28.90 0.28 -13.67
C ASN A 133 -27.56 -0.40 -13.39
N PHE A 134 -27.30 -1.57 -14.00
CA PHE A 134 -26.05 -2.29 -13.84
C PHE A 134 -25.30 -2.38 -15.16
N ARG A 135 -24.03 -2.00 -15.12
CA ARG A 135 -23.15 -2.05 -16.28
C ARG A 135 -22.86 -3.49 -16.66
N LYS A 136 -22.82 -3.72 -17.97
CA LYS A 136 -22.35 -4.96 -18.56
C LYS A 136 -20.99 -4.76 -19.19
N ILE A 137 -20.28 -5.86 -19.40
CA ILE A 137 -18.98 -5.86 -20.09
C ILE A 137 -19.19 -6.54 -21.42
N PHE A 138 -18.85 -5.89 -22.53
CA PHE A 138 -18.96 -6.44 -23.88
C PHE A 138 -17.59 -6.60 -24.51
N VAL A 139 -17.43 -7.66 -25.32
CA VAL A 139 -16.28 -7.78 -26.23
C VAL A 139 -16.73 -7.35 -27.61
N VAL A 140 -16.06 -6.36 -28.21
CA VAL A 140 -16.46 -5.73 -29.47
C VAL A 140 -15.26 -5.52 -30.38
N ASP A 141 -15.49 -5.15 -31.64
CA ASP A 141 -14.43 -4.68 -32.53
C ASP A 141 -14.38 -3.14 -32.57
N GLU A 142 -13.38 -2.59 -33.26
CA GLU A 142 -13.21 -1.13 -33.39
C GLU A 142 -14.42 -0.44 -34.05
N ARG A 143 -15.10 -1.12 -34.98
CA ARG A 143 -16.19 -0.56 -35.79
C ARG A 143 -17.56 -0.66 -35.11
N SER A 144 -17.66 -1.47 -34.08
CA SER A 144 -18.90 -1.72 -33.33
C SER A 144 -19.36 -0.47 -32.58
N ALA A 145 -20.67 -0.26 -32.48
CA ALA A 145 -21.23 0.83 -31.70
C ALA A 145 -20.97 0.62 -30.20
N LYS A 146 -20.65 1.71 -29.50
CA LYS A 146 -20.31 1.74 -28.07
C LYS A 146 -21.08 2.90 -27.43
N ASP A 147 -21.31 2.83 -26.13
CA ASP A 147 -21.96 3.88 -25.35
C ASP A 147 -21.25 4.11 -24.03
N ASP A 148 -21.68 5.13 -23.28
CA ASP A 148 -21.14 5.47 -21.96
C ASP A 148 -21.94 4.84 -20.82
N LYS A 149 -22.66 3.75 -21.10
CA LYS A 149 -23.43 3.00 -20.11
C LYS A 149 -22.76 1.68 -19.76
N ASN A 150 -22.03 1.07 -20.68
CA ASN A 150 -21.40 -0.23 -20.51
C ASN A 150 -19.88 -0.17 -20.67
N LEU A 151 -19.21 -1.23 -20.22
CA LEU A 151 -17.78 -1.44 -20.44
C LEU A 151 -17.57 -2.17 -21.76
N TYR A 152 -16.67 -1.66 -22.59
CA TYR A 152 -16.35 -2.26 -23.89
C TYR A 152 -14.87 -2.60 -23.97
N LEU A 153 -14.58 -3.89 -24.11
CA LEU A 153 -13.26 -4.42 -24.42
C LEU A 153 -13.17 -4.60 -25.94
N ILE A 154 -12.33 -3.81 -26.58
CA ILE A 154 -12.14 -3.79 -28.03
C ILE A 154 -11.10 -4.84 -28.37
N ARG A 155 -11.48 -5.87 -29.12
CA ARG A 155 -10.58 -6.88 -29.67
C ARG A 155 -10.00 -6.36 -30.98
N GLY A 156 -8.68 -6.22 -31.04
CA GLY A 156 -7.91 -5.89 -32.24
C GLY A 156 -6.98 -7.04 -32.64
N ASP A 157 -6.14 -6.80 -33.65
CA ASP A 157 -5.25 -7.83 -34.21
C ASP A 157 -4.12 -8.24 -33.24
N SER A 158 -3.72 -7.34 -32.34
CA SER A 158 -2.58 -7.52 -31.43
C SER A 158 -2.98 -7.72 -29.96
N GLY A 159 -4.27 -7.84 -29.67
CA GLY A 159 -4.78 -7.97 -28.30
C GLY A 159 -6.06 -7.17 -28.07
N TYR A 160 -6.24 -6.73 -26.83
CA TYR A 160 -7.41 -6.00 -26.38
C TYR A 160 -7.07 -4.58 -25.94
N THR A 161 -8.01 -3.66 -26.15
CA THR A 161 -7.97 -2.30 -25.60
C THR A 161 -9.29 -1.98 -24.91
N LEU A 162 -9.28 -0.98 -24.03
CA LEU A 162 -10.49 -0.49 -23.38
C LEU A 162 -11.07 0.69 -24.13
N TYR A 163 -12.39 0.74 -24.28
CA TYR A 163 -13.10 1.95 -24.68
C TYR A 163 -13.15 2.95 -23.53
N LYS A 164 -12.76 4.20 -23.78
CA LYS A 164 -12.80 5.28 -22.80
C LYS A 164 -14.23 5.83 -22.69
N SER A 165 -14.99 5.35 -21.71
CA SER A 165 -16.31 5.88 -21.37
C SER A 165 -16.23 7.04 -20.36
N ASP A 166 -17.27 7.87 -20.30
CA ASP A 166 -17.34 9.03 -19.39
C ASP A 166 -17.19 8.69 -17.89
N PHE A 167 -17.55 7.47 -17.50
CA PHE A 167 -17.47 7.02 -16.11
C PHE A 167 -16.11 6.38 -15.75
N ILE A 168 -15.15 6.38 -16.68
CA ILE A 168 -13.78 5.90 -16.48
C ILE A 168 -12.89 7.13 -16.54
N ASP A 169 -12.29 7.49 -15.40
CA ASP A 169 -11.40 8.64 -15.34
C ASP A 169 -10.10 8.39 -16.16
N ASP A 170 -9.43 9.49 -16.51
CA ASP A 170 -8.20 9.45 -17.33
C ASP A 170 -7.10 8.62 -16.69
N GLU A 171 -6.91 8.73 -15.38
CA GLU A 171 -5.87 8.03 -14.64
C GLU A 171 -6.12 6.51 -14.68
N THR A 172 -7.35 6.10 -14.44
CA THR A 172 -7.83 4.72 -14.56
C THR A 172 -7.63 4.20 -15.98
N TYR A 173 -8.03 4.97 -16.98
CA TYR A 173 -7.92 4.58 -18.38
C TYR A 173 -6.47 4.29 -18.80
N GLN A 174 -5.53 5.13 -18.39
CA GLN A 174 -4.10 4.97 -18.70
C GLN A 174 -3.43 3.75 -18.03
N LYS A 175 -4.06 3.17 -17.00
CA LYS A 175 -3.56 1.97 -16.30
C LYS A 175 -3.94 0.66 -16.97
N PHE A 176 -4.73 0.71 -18.04
CA PHE A 176 -5.15 -0.49 -18.76
C PHE A 176 -3.93 -1.21 -19.35
N ILE A 177 -3.84 -2.51 -19.11
CA ILE A 177 -2.80 -3.41 -19.60
C ILE A 177 -3.47 -4.68 -20.11
N ASP A 178 -3.14 -5.11 -21.31
CA ASP A 178 -3.59 -6.40 -21.82
C ASP A 178 -2.66 -7.55 -21.37
N ASN A 179 -3.09 -8.29 -20.35
CA ASN A 179 -2.35 -9.48 -19.90
C ASN A 179 -2.80 -10.79 -20.57
N THR A 180 -3.70 -10.75 -21.55
CA THR A 180 -4.17 -11.98 -22.24
C THR A 180 -3.03 -12.70 -22.96
N VAL A 181 -2.01 -11.95 -23.41
CA VAL A 181 -0.78 -12.46 -24.02
C VAL A 181 0.03 -13.41 -23.13
N HIS A 182 -0.18 -13.38 -21.82
CA HIS A 182 0.55 -14.21 -20.85
C HIS A 182 -0.13 -15.56 -20.57
N LYS A 183 -1.12 -15.95 -21.37
CA LYS A 183 -1.83 -17.23 -21.24
C LYS A 183 -0.86 -18.41 -21.10
N GLY A 184 -1.04 -19.22 -20.06
CA GLY A 184 -0.21 -20.39 -19.80
C GLY A 184 1.18 -20.09 -19.18
N GLU A 185 1.52 -18.81 -18.94
CA GLU A 185 2.77 -18.42 -18.26
C GLU A 185 2.63 -18.35 -16.72
N SER A 186 1.47 -18.71 -16.16
CA SER A 186 1.19 -18.67 -14.72
C SER A 186 1.44 -20.04 -14.08
N GLY A 187 2.20 -20.11 -12.97
CA GLY A 187 2.54 -21.35 -12.25
C GLY A 187 1.35 -22.14 -11.65
N LYS A 188 1.59 -23.27 -10.98
CA LYS A 188 0.60 -24.32 -10.57
C LYS A 188 -0.68 -23.88 -9.80
N LYS A 189 -0.83 -22.62 -9.36
CA LYS A 189 -2.08 -22.03 -8.82
C LYS A 189 -2.99 -21.39 -9.90
N SER A 190 -2.66 -21.54 -11.18
CA SER A 190 -3.12 -20.72 -12.32
C SER A 190 -4.45 -21.05 -13.00
N SER A 191 -5.34 -21.84 -12.43
CA SER A 191 -6.60 -22.16 -13.16
C SER A 191 -7.53 -20.95 -13.34
N ARG A 192 -7.42 -19.89 -12.52
CA ARG A 192 -8.37 -18.75 -12.52
C ARG A 192 -8.05 -17.64 -13.53
N LYS A 193 -6.79 -17.27 -13.73
CA LYS A 193 -6.41 -16.25 -14.71
C LYS A 193 -6.54 -16.79 -16.13
N ASP A 194 -6.01 -17.98 -16.37
CA ASP A 194 -6.15 -18.64 -17.68
C ASP A 194 -7.61 -18.94 -18.03
N SER A 195 -8.47 -19.32 -17.07
CA SER A 195 -9.91 -19.45 -17.34
C SER A 195 -10.61 -18.11 -17.59
N THR A 196 -10.16 -17.03 -16.96
CA THR A 196 -10.69 -15.68 -17.27
C THR A 196 -10.24 -15.23 -18.66
N ILE A 197 -8.97 -15.43 -19.02
CA ILE A 197 -8.44 -15.17 -20.37
C ILE A 197 -9.22 -15.98 -21.40
N GLN A 198 -9.38 -17.29 -21.17
CA GLN A 198 -10.14 -18.17 -22.06
C GLN A 198 -11.57 -17.66 -22.27
N ARG A 199 -12.29 -17.27 -21.20
CA ARG A 199 -13.64 -16.69 -21.34
C ARG A 199 -13.64 -15.41 -22.18
N VAL A 200 -12.65 -14.54 -21.99
CA VAL A 200 -12.53 -13.30 -22.77
C VAL A 200 -12.21 -13.56 -24.24
N GLU A 201 -11.38 -14.55 -24.54
CA GLU A 201 -11.04 -14.98 -25.91
C GLU A 201 -12.20 -15.68 -26.61
N GLU A 202 -12.92 -16.55 -25.91
CA GLU A 202 -14.04 -17.32 -26.45
C GLU A 202 -15.32 -16.50 -26.60
N THR A 203 -15.44 -15.37 -25.90
CA THR A 203 -16.59 -14.47 -26.04
C THR A 203 -16.65 -13.93 -27.48
N PRO A 204 -17.74 -14.15 -28.23
CA PRO A 204 -17.86 -13.62 -29.59
C PRO A 204 -17.91 -12.09 -29.59
N LEU A 205 -17.59 -11.47 -30.73
CA LEU A 205 -17.77 -10.04 -30.90
C LEU A 205 -19.25 -9.65 -30.71
N ASN A 206 -19.48 -8.48 -30.12
CA ASN A 206 -20.79 -7.93 -29.81
C ASN A 206 -21.62 -8.77 -28.81
N GLN A 207 -20.95 -9.57 -27.98
CA GLN A 207 -21.58 -10.35 -26.92
C GLN A 207 -21.12 -9.88 -25.53
N GLU A 208 -21.98 -10.08 -24.55
CA GLU A 208 -21.70 -9.83 -23.14
C GLU A 208 -20.68 -10.86 -22.62
N LEU A 209 -19.65 -10.38 -21.90
CA LEU A 209 -18.68 -11.19 -21.20
C LEU A 209 -19.31 -11.74 -19.92
N MET A 210 -19.97 -12.88 -20.05
CA MET A 210 -20.64 -13.55 -18.94
C MET A 210 -19.64 -14.25 -18.00
N ASN A 211 -20.03 -14.40 -16.73
CA ASN A 211 -19.30 -15.21 -15.74
C ASN A 211 -17.86 -14.74 -15.46
N VAL A 212 -17.60 -13.45 -15.63
CA VAL A 212 -16.36 -12.79 -15.19
C VAL A 212 -16.76 -11.69 -14.21
N SER A 213 -16.30 -11.79 -12.97
CA SER A 213 -16.53 -10.73 -11.98
C SER A 213 -15.69 -9.50 -12.34
N LEU A 214 -16.14 -8.32 -11.93
CA LEU A 214 -15.38 -7.08 -12.14
C LEU A 214 -14.00 -7.13 -11.46
N LEU A 215 -13.86 -7.90 -10.38
CA LEU A 215 -12.57 -8.17 -9.75
C LEU A 215 -11.63 -8.97 -10.66
N ASN A 216 -12.12 -10.04 -11.30
CA ASN A 216 -11.30 -10.83 -12.22
C ASN A 216 -10.95 -10.03 -13.49
N PHE A 217 -11.89 -9.22 -13.97
CA PHE A 217 -11.66 -8.27 -15.06
C PHE A 217 -10.55 -7.28 -14.68
N TYR A 218 -10.64 -6.68 -13.49
CA TYR A 218 -9.61 -5.80 -12.94
C TYR A 218 -8.25 -6.49 -12.83
N ASP A 219 -8.21 -7.69 -12.22
CA ASP A 219 -6.98 -8.47 -12.06
C ASP A 219 -6.33 -8.85 -13.39
N LEU A 220 -7.12 -8.99 -14.46
CA LEU A 220 -6.63 -9.30 -15.79
C LEU A 220 -6.19 -8.04 -16.56
N PHE A 221 -6.86 -6.91 -16.41
CA PHE A 221 -6.66 -5.74 -17.30
C PHE A 221 -6.02 -4.51 -16.65
N PHE A 222 -5.80 -4.50 -15.33
CA PHE A 222 -5.28 -3.33 -14.63
C PHE A 222 -4.19 -3.65 -13.60
N ASN A 223 -3.90 -4.93 -13.38
CA ASN A 223 -2.80 -5.38 -12.53
C ASN A 223 -1.64 -5.90 -13.40
N LYS A 224 -0.40 -5.55 -13.05
CA LYS A 224 0.78 -6.10 -13.73
C LYS A 224 0.82 -7.63 -13.57
N TYR A 225 1.10 -8.33 -14.66
CA TYR A 225 1.30 -9.78 -14.63
C TYR A 225 2.60 -10.12 -13.89
N LYS A 226 2.51 -10.91 -12.81
CA LYS A 226 3.66 -11.44 -12.07
C LYS A 226 3.87 -12.91 -12.49
N LYS A 227 5.03 -13.24 -13.07
CA LYS A 227 5.40 -14.63 -13.42
C LYS A 227 5.61 -15.43 -12.12
N VAL A 228 4.92 -16.55 -11.95
CA VAL A 228 5.05 -17.42 -10.77
C VAL A 228 5.81 -18.68 -11.17
N SER A 229 7.03 -18.88 -10.69
CA SER A 229 7.73 -20.17 -10.73
C SER A 229 6.99 -21.21 -9.86
N LEU A 230 7.08 -22.48 -10.25
CA LEU A 230 6.15 -23.59 -9.91
C LEU A 230 6.04 -24.03 -8.44
N GLU A 231 6.58 -23.31 -7.47
CA GLU A 231 6.51 -23.65 -6.05
C GLU A 231 6.02 -22.44 -5.28
N GLU A 232 4.70 -22.36 -5.04
CA GLU A 232 4.12 -21.97 -3.75
C GLU A 232 2.59 -21.80 -3.87
N ASN A 233 1.89 -22.84 -3.40
CA ASN A 233 0.54 -22.67 -2.89
C ASN A 233 0.66 -22.24 -1.42
N LEU A 234 0.41 -20.99 -1.07
CA LEU A 234 -0.30 -20.56 0.17
C LEU A 234 -0.81 -19.12 -0.01
N GLU A 235 -1.96 -18.80 0.57
CA GLU A 235 -2.69 -17.52 0.40
C GLU A 235 -2.11 -16.43 1.29
N THR A 236 -1.89 -15.21 0.77
CA THR A 236 -1.97 -13.95 1.53
C THR A 236 -2.26 -12.75 0.58
N PRO A 237 -2.90 -11.67 1.09
CA PRO A 237 -3.55 -10.64 0.29
C PRO A 237 -2.59 -9.52 -0.13
N VAL A 238 -2.81 -9.01 -1.35
CA VAL A 238 -2.11 -7.86 -1.93
C VAL A 238 -2.81 -6.56 -1.50
N ASP A 239 -2.11 -5.74 -0.72
CA ASP A 239 -2.23 -4.28 -0.58
C ASP A 239 -1.14 -3.65 -1.49
N GLU A 240 -1.53 -2.82 -2.46
CA GLU A 240 -1.34 -1.34 -2.50
C GLU A 240 0.00 -0.88 -3.10
N ASN A 241 0.00 -0.36 -4.33
CA ASN A 241 -0.14 1.09 -4.56
C ASN A 241 0.01 1.46 -6.04
N LEU A 242 -0.83 2.41 -6.43
CA LEU A 242 -0.72 3.22 -7.62
C LEU A 242 -0.33 4.60 -7.13
N ASN A 243 0.96 4.87 -7.20
CA ASN A 243 1.55 6.20 -7.28
C ASN A 243 2.81 6.07 -8.13
N MET A 244 3.18 7.17 -8.76
CA MET A 244 4.13 7.31 -9.85
C MET A 244 5.39 6.45 -9.79
N ILE A 245 5.93 6.21 -10.98
CA ILE A 245 7.19 5.53 -11.30
C ILE A 245 8.34 6.03 -10.39
N SER A 246 8.45 5.39 -9.24
CA SER A 246 9.66 5.03 -8.53
C SER A 246 9.23 3.92 -7.59
N SER A 247 9.80 2.72 -7.74
CA SER A 247 9.94 1.78 -6.62
C SER A 247 10.23 2.59 -5.36
N ASN A 248 9.49 2.42 -4.27
CA ASN A 248 10.09 2.69 -2.97
C ASN A 248 9.26 2.13 -1.83
N LEU A 249 9.95 1.34 -1.01
CA LEU A 249 9.52 1.04 0.33
C LEU A 249 9.13 2.33 1.09
N PRO A 250 8.19 2.26 2.05
CA PRO A 250 8.03 3.34 3.02
C PRO A 250 9.39 3.65 3.67
N LYS A 251 9.83 4.92 3.59
CA LYS A 251 11.20 5.32 3.96
C LYS A 251 11.50 5.15 5.46
N ASN A 252 10.48 5.14 6.29
CA ASN A 252 10.57 4.85 7.72
C ASN A 252 9.68 3.64 8.06
N GLN A 253 10.26 2.60 8.65
CA GLN A 253 9.57 1.35 8.97
C GLN A 253 9.83 0.92 10.41
N ILE A 254 8.79 0.43 11.08
CA ILE A 254 8.89 -0.16 12.42
C ILE A 254 8.56 -1.65 12.33
N LEU A 255 9.56 -2.49 12.61
CA LEU A 255 9.34 -3.93 12.79
C LEU A 255 8.87 -4.16 14.23
N TYR A 256 7.57 -4.46 14.41
CA TYR A 256 6.98 -4.73 15.72
C TYR A 256 6.59 -6.21 15.87
N GLY A 257 6.52 -6.68 17.11
CA GLY A 257 6.11 -8.04 17.43
C GLY A 257 6.77 -8.56 18.71
N PRO A 258 6.31 -9.70 19.25
CA PRO A 258 6.89 -10.33 20.45
C PRO A 258 8.42 -10.56 20.34
N PRO A 259 9.15 -10.63 21.47
CA PRO A 259 10.54 -11.08 21.46
C PRO A 259 10.68 -12.45 20.78
N GLY A 260 11.78 -12.67 20.06
CA GLY A 260 12.05 -13.95 19.39
C GLY A 260 11.35 -14.18 18.04
N THR A 261 10.55 -13.25 17.52
CA THR A 261 9.87 -13.39 16.22
C THR A 261 10.73 -13.07 15.01
N GLY A 262 12.06 -13.10 15.14
CA GLY A 262 12.98 -12.88 14.02
C GLY A 262 13.02 -11.45 13.48
N LYS A 263 12.63 -10.43 14.26
CA LYS A 263 12.71 -9.01 13.84
C LYS A 263 14.12 -8.63 13.36
N THR A 264 15.13 -8.94 14.18
CA THR A 264 16.55 -8.72 13.86
C THR A 264 17.00 -9.51 12.63
N TYR A 265 16.48 -10.73 12.43
CA TYR A 265 16.74 -11.53 11.24
C TYR A 265 16.21 -10.85 9.98
N GLN A 266 15.00 -10.30 10.05
CA GLN A 266 14.35 -9.59 8.94
C GLN A 266 15.00 -8.22 8.66
N THR A 267 15.60 -7.59 9.66
CA THR A 267 16.29 -6.30 9.50
C THR A 267 17.37 -6.34 8.41
N VAL A 268 18.15 -7.42 8.32
CA VAL A 268 19.18 -7.59 7.28
C VAL A 268 18.55 -7.52 5.89
N ASN A 269 17.49 -8.29 5.67
CA ASN A 269 16.81 -8.34 4.38
C ASN A 269 16.21 -6.97 4.03
N ARG A 270 15.53 -6.33 5.00
CA ARG A 270 14.92 -5.01 4.81
C ARG A 270 15.94 -3.92 4.51
N ALA A 271 17.09 -3.94 5.18
CA ALA A 271 18.16 -2.99 4.93
C ALA A 271 18.72 -3.17 3.52
N LEU A 272 19.01 -4.40 3.09
CA LEU A 272 19.49 -4.66 1.73
C LEU A 272 18.44 -4.30 0.67
N SER A 273 17.17 -4.60 0.90
CA SER A 273 16.06 -4.18 0.03
C SER A 273 16.03 -2.66 -0.14
N ALA A 274 16.15 -1.89 0.96
CA ALA A 274 16.18 -0.44 0.89
C ALA A 274 17.43 0.11 0.18
N ILE A 275 18.60 -0.49 0.42
CA ILE A 275 19.86 -0.07 -0.23
C ILE A 275 19.80 -0.24 -1.75
N TYR A 276 19.23 -1.34 -2.24
CA TYR A 276 19.19 -1.67 -3.66
C TYR A 276 17.83 -1.36 -4.33
N ASP A 277 16.91 -0.71 -3.61
CA ASP A 277 15.56 -0.37 -4.06
C ASP A 277 14.77 -1.59 -4.61
N ILE A 278 14.85 -2.70 -3.86
CA ILE A 278 14.19 -3.98 -4.15
C ILE A 278 12.93 -4.07 -3.28
N ASP A 279 11.82 -4.60 -3.80
CA ASP A 279 10.59 -4.79 -3.04
C ASP A 279 10.86 -5.47 -1.68
N SER A 280 10.29 -4.90 -0.62
CA SER A 280 10.44 -5.41 0.75
C SER A 280 9.76 -6.76 0.97
N GLN A 281 8.84 -7.13 0.09
CA GLN A 281 8.14 -8.41 0.10
C GLN A 281 8.86 -9.48 -0.72
N THR A 282 9.96 -9.15 -1.38
CA THR A 282 10.83 -10.11 -2.08
C THR A 282 11.28 -11.19 -1.11
N ASP A 283 11.12 -12.45 -1.52
CA ASP A 283 11.56 -13.57 -0.72
C ASP A 283 13.09 -13.61 -0.61
N GLU A 284 13.61 -14.31 0.40
CA GLU A 284 15.05 -14.29 0.68
C GLU A 284 15.89 -14.81 -0.48
N ARG A 285 15.39 -15.79 -1.24
CA ARG A 285 16.12 -16.39 -2.35
C ARG A 285 16.17 -15.43 -3.54
N GLU A 286 15.04 -14.82 -3.89
CA GLU A 286 14.98 -13.78 -4.92
C GLU A 286 15.84 -12.56 -4.54
N LEU A 287 15.85 -12.17 -3.25
CA LEU A 287 16.72 -11.10 -2.76
C LEU A 287 18.20 -11.46 -2.97
N ILE A 288 18.62 -12.67 -2.61
CA ILE A 288 19.99 -13.16 -2.84
C ILE A 288 20.36 -13.10 -4.32
N ASP A 289 19.49 -13.63 -5.20
CA ASP A 289 19.74 -13.70 -6.63
C ASP A 289 19.83 -12.30 -7.27
N THR A 290 19.11 -11.32 -6.70
CA THR A 290 19.15 -9.92 -7.15
C THR A 290 20.37 -9.16 -6.62
N VAL A 291 20.66 -9.25 -5.31
CA VAL A 291 21.75 -8.45 -4.71
C VAL A 291 23.13 -9.02 -5.00
N LYS A 292 23.26 -10.33 -5.22
CA LYS A 292 24.56 -10.98 -5.48
C LYS A 292 25.30 -10.40 -6.70
N PRO A 293 24.70 -10.29 -7.91
CA PRO A 293 25.38 -9.68 -9.05
C PRO A 293 25.67 -8.19 -8.84
N LEU A 294 24.79 -7.45 -8.14
CA LEU A 294 25.01 -6.04 -7.82
C LEU A 294 26.19 -5.85 -6.87
N ALA A 295 26.27 -6.67 -5.82
CA ALA A 295 27.38 -6.69 -4.88
C ALA A 295 28.70 -7.07 -5.55
N ILE A 296 28.70 -8.05 -6.46
CA ILE A 296 29.90 -8.40 -7.25
C ILE A 296 30.34 -7.22 -8.12
N LYS A 297 29.39 -6.54 -8.78
CA LYS A 297 29.69 -5.34 -9.58
C LYS A 297 30.26 -4.21 -8.74
N GLN A 298 29.78 -4.05 -7.50
CA GLN A 298 30.18 -2.96 -6.61
C GLN A 298 31.49 -3.24 -5.84
N PHE A 299 31.71 -4.47 -5.39
CA PHE A 299 32.78 -4.83 -4.45
C PHE A 299 33.74 -5.91 -4.97
N GLY A 300 33.46 -6.50 -6.14
CA GLY A 300 34.24 -7.58 -6.74
C GLY A 300 33.80 -8.98 -6.31
N GLU A 301 34.16 -9.98 -7.12
CA GLU A 301 33.79 -11.39 -6.90
C GLU A 301 34.32 -11.98 -5.59
N ALA A 302 35.49 -11.51 -5.13
CA ALA A 302 36.14 -12.00 -3.92
C ALA A 302 35.29 -11.82 -2.65
N LEU A 303 34.41 -10.82 -2.59
CA LEU A 303 33.54 -10.58 -1.43
C LEU A 303 32.59 -11.75 -1.16
N LEU A 304 32.05 -12.35 -2.23
CA LEU A 304 31.00 -13.38 -2.16
C LEU A 304 31.51 -14.75 -2.63
N GLN A 305 32.82 -14.91 -2.75
CA GLN A 305 33.45 -16.18 -3.09
C GLN A 305 33.03 -17.25 -2.07
N ASP A 306 32.56 -18.38 -2.59
CA ASP A 306 32.07 -19.53 -1.82
C ASP A 306 30.88 -19.23 -0.88
N LYS A 307 30.25 -18.04 -0.99
CA LYS A 307 29.06 -17.68 -0.21
C LYS A 307 27.79 -18.10 -0.94
N THR A 308 26.91 -18.78 -0.21
CA THR A 308 25.62 -19.27 -0.70
C THR A 308 24.50 -19.01 0.28
N GLY A 309 23.26 -18.91 -0.20
CA GLY A 309 22.11 -18.68 0.65
C GLY A 309 22.25 -17.39 1.46
N ARG A 310 21.80 -17.42 2.72
CA ARG A 310 21.81 -16.26 3.62
C ARG A 310 23.19 -15.66 3.88
N ASP A 311 24.25 -16.46 3.79
CA ASP A 311 25.62 -15.97 3.99
C ASP A 311 25.97 -14.85 3.01
N VAL A 312 25.36 -14.85 1.82
CA VAL A 312 25.47 -13.74 0.86
C VAL A 312 24.93 -12.44 1.45
N LEU A 313 23.71 -12.48 2.00
CA LEU A 313 23.05 -11.31 2.59
C LEU A 313 23.79 -10.81 3.81
N THR A 314 24.17 -11.71 4.73
CA THR A 314 24.90 -11.33 5.95
C THR A 314 26.28 -10.75 5.63
N THR A 315 27.00 -11.32 4.67
CA THR A 315 28.31 -10.79 4.24
C THR A 315 28.15 -9.40 3.61
N LEU A 316 27.18 -9.22 2.72
CA LEU A 316 26.93 -7.94 2.07
C LEU A 316 26.45 -6.87 3.05
N TYR A 317 25.58 -7.23 3.98
CA TYR A 317 25.11 -6.35 5.06
C TYR A 317 26.29 -5.85 5.90
N ASN A 318 27.14 -6.75 6.38
CA ASN A 318 28.31 -6.36 7.17
C ASN A 318 29.25 -5.45 6.37
N LYS A 319 29.46 -5.74 5.08
CA LYS A 319 30.26 -4.87 4.21
C LYS A 319 29.65 -3.46 4.10
N LEU A 320 28.34 -3.35 3.92
CA LEU A 320 27.65 -2.05 3.86
C LEU A 320 27.64 -1.31 5.22
N VAL A 321 27.70 -2.04 6.33
CA VAL A 321 27.91 -1.48 7.67
C VAL A 321 29.33 -0.91 7.82
N GLU A 322 30.35 -1.66 7.38
CA GLU A 322 31.75 -1.18 7.35
C GLU A 322 31.92 0.06 6.48
N GLU A 323 31.27 0.08 5.30
CA GLU A 323 31.23 1.24 4.41
C GLU A 323 30.38 2.38 4.99
N GLY A 324 29.73 2.21 6.15
CA GLY A 324 28.85 3.18 6.80
C GLY A 324 27.67 3.64 5.95
N GLN A 325 27.21 2.78 5.04
CA GLN A 325 25.98 2.98 4.26
C GLN A 325 24.76 2.45 5.02
N ILE A 326 24.97 1.44 5.86
CA ILE A 326 24.03 0.99 6.89
C ILE A 326 24.61 1.33 8.26
N VAL A 327 23.83 1.97 9.13
CA VAL A 327 24.21 2.25 10.50
C VAL A 327 23.23 1.59 11.45
N PHE A 328 23.74 0.88 12.45
CA PHE A 328 22.94 0.22 13.47
C PHE A 328 23.17 0.90 14.82
N THR A 329 22.08 1.30 15.48
CA THR A 329 22.08 1.83 16.85
C THR A 329 20.99 1.17 17.68
N THR A 330 21.13 1.19 19.00
CA THR A 330 20.15 0.61 19.93
C THR A 330 19.74 1.66 20.94
N PHE A 331 18.44 1.92 21.05
CA PHE A 331 17.93 2.88 22.03
C PHE A 331 17.83 2.24 23.42
N HIS A 332 18.20 3.04 24.42
CA HIS A 332 18.04 2.73 25.83
C HIS A 332 17.58 3.98 26.58
N GLN A 333 17.13 3.84 27.83
CA GLN A 333 16.53 4.93 28.61
C GLN A 333 17.44 6.16 28.76
N SER A 334 18.76 5.95 28.77
CA SER A 334 19.77 7.02 28.84
C SER A 334 20.26 7.53 27.49
N TYR A 335 19.79 6.97 26.36
CA TYR A 335 20.20 7.42 25.02
C TYR A 335 19.52 8.77 24.75
N GLY A 336 20.29 9.77 24.32
CA GLY A 336 19.83 11.15 24.22
C GLY A 336 20.08 11.79 22.87
N TYR A 337 19.75 13.08 22.81
CA TYR A 337 20.01 13.94 21.66
C TYR A 337 21.49 14.02 21.32
N GLU A 338 22.35 14.10 22.35
CA GLU A 338 23.80 14.26 22.20
C GLU A 338 24.47 13.10 21.47
N GLU A 339 23.97 11.87 21.64
CA GLU A 339 24.47 10.69 20.92
C GLU A 339 23.84 10.51 19.53
N PHE A 340 22.62 11.01 19.35
CA PHE A 340 21.86 10.78 18.13
C PHE A 340 22.06 11.86 17.08
N VAL A 341 22.03 13.14 17.48
CA VAL A 341 22.05 14.32 16.60
C VAL A 341 23.41 15.00 16.65
N GLU A 342 23.77 15.61 17.77
CA GLU A 342 25.08 16.19 18.04
C GLU A 342 25.21 16.53 19.52
N GLY A 343 26.43 16.46 20.06
CA GLY A 343 26.69 16.74 21.47
C GLY A 343 28.08 17.31 21.71
N ILE A 344 28.24 17.98 22.85
CA ILE A 344 29.52 18.58 23.26
C ILE A 344 30.36 17.51 23.97
N LYS A 345 31.59 17.28 23.50
CA LYS A 345 32.54 16.31 24.07
C LYS A 345 33.84 16.98 24.51
N PRO A 346 34.47 16.53 25.61
CA PRO A 346 35.76 17.04 26.04
C PRO A 346 36.90 16.51 25.15
N ASN A 347 37.90 17.34 24.89
CA ASN A 347 39.16 16.93 24.28
C ASN A 347 40.03 16.24 25.33
N LEU A 348 40.43 14.99 25.08
CA LEU A 348 41.25 14.17 25.98
C LEU A 348 42.77 14.29 25.70
N SER A 349 43.18 15.22 24.83
CA SER A 349 44.53 15.29 24.26
C SER A 349 45.47 16.30 24.94
N GLY A 350 45.13 16.82 26.12
CA GLY A 350 45.98 17.77 26.85
C GLY A 350 46.91 17.06 27.83
N ASP A 351 48.19 17.41 27.81
CA ASP A 351 49.11 17.19 28.94
C ASP A 351 48.56 17.92 30.19
N GLU A 352 48.98 17.50 31.39
CA GLU A 352 48.39 17.83 32.71
C GLU A 352 48.18 19.34 33.05
N ASP A 353 48.65 20.26 32.20
CA ASP A 353 48.54 21.72 32.35
C ASP A 353 47.60 22.41 31.33
N ASP A 354 46.97 21.70 30.38
CA ASP A 354 46.06 22.29 29.40
C ASP A 354 44.60 22.36 29.90
N ALA A 355 43.95 23.51 29.69
CA ALA A 355 42.55 23.71 30.03
C ALA A 355 41.65 22.74 29.24
N ILE A 356 40.66 22.12 29.92
CA ILE A 356 39.66 21.26 29.28
C ILE A 356 38.96 22.05 28.17
N SER A 357 39.22 21.68 26.92
CA SER A 357 38.54 22.22 25.76
C SER A 357 37.43 21.27 25.32
N TYR A 358 36.38 21.82 24.72
CA TYR A 358 35.23 21.07 24.24
C TYR A 358 35.10 21.21 22.73
N HIS A 359 34.66 20.15 22.06
CA HIS A 359 34.29 20.17 20.66
C HIS A 359 32.87 19.63 20.47
N LEU A 360 32.24 20.03 19.37
CA LEU A 360 30.98 19.46 18.95
C LEU A 360 31.27 18.15 18.21
N GLU A 361 30.61 17.07 18.61
CA GLU A 361 30.68 15.78 17.93
C GLU A 361 29.32 15.45 17.31
N ASP A 362 29.33 15.13 16.02
CA ASP A 362 28.12 14.71 15.31
C ASP A 362 27.61 13.36 15.84
N GLY A 363 26.31 13.28 16.05
CA GLY A 363 25.62 12.07 16.44
C GLY A 363 25.35 11.12 15.27
N THR A 364 24.76 9.97 15.59
CA THR A 364 24.53 8.87 14.65
C THR A 364 23.74 9.28 13.39
N ILE A 365 22.61 9.99 13.55
CA ILE A 365 21.76 10.38 12.41
C ILE A 365 22.42 11.47 11.57
N LYS A 366 23.11 12.43 12.21
CA LYS A 366 23.79 13.52 11.54
C LYS A 366 24.98 13.00 10.72
N LYS A 367 25.81 12.12 11.29
CA LYS A 367 26.89 11.42 10.58
C LYS A 367 26.37 10.71 9.32
N LEU A 368 25.25 9.99 9.42
CA LEU A 368 24.65 9.28 8.28
C LEU A 368 24.08 10.24 7.22
N ALA A 369 23.32 11.26 7.65
CA ALA A 369 22.69 12.23 6.75
C ALA A 369 23.73 13.04 5.96
N THR A 370 24.78 13.53 6.63
CA THR A 370 25.91 14.23 5.97
C THR A 370 26.56 13.35 4.92
N LYS A 371 26.76 12.06 5.22
CA LYS A 371 27.33 11.10 4.27
C LYS A 371 26.40 10.83 3.08
N ALA A 372 25.10 10.77 3.32
CA ALA A 372 24.11 10.59 2.26
C ALA A 372 24.10 11.80 1.30
N ILE A 373 24.07 13.02 1.83
CA ILE A 373 24.12 14.26 1.05
C ILE A 373 25.39 14.31 0.20
N ALA A 374 26.55 14.02 0.79
CA ALA A 374 27.83 14.03 0.07
C ALA A 374 27.89 12.99 -1.07
N SER A 375 27.09 11.91 -1.02
CA SER A 375 27.03 10.92 -2.10
C SER A 375 26.27 11.44 -3.33
N THR A 376 25.21 12.23 -3.10
CA THR A 376 24.37 12.84 -4.14
C THR A 376 25.17 13.84 -4.98
N ASP A 377 25.96 14.69 -4.33
CA ASP A 377 26.79 15.71 -5.00
C ASP A 377 27.85 15.10 -5.95
N ASN A 378 28.30 13.87 -5.66
CA ASN A 378 29.30 13.16 -6.46
C ASN A 378 28.71 12.38 -7.66
N SER A 379 27.44 12.63 -8.03
CA SER A 379 26.73 11.92 -9.11
C SER A 379 26.66 10.40 -8.92
N ASN A 380 26.80 9.93 -7.68
CA ASN A 380 26.73 8.52 -7.29
C ASN A 380 25.68 8.39 -6.18
N GLU A 381 24.43 8.68 -6.53
CA GLU A 381 23.29 8.63 -5.64
C GLU A 381 23.17 7.23 -5.03
N LYS A 382 23.21 7.17 -3.70
CA LYS A 382 23.15 5.93 -2.93
C LYS A 382 22.07 6.04 -1.87
N ASN A 383 21.37 4.94 -1.65
CA ASN A 383 20.46 4.82 -0.52
C ASN A 383 21.26 4.53 0.77
N TYR A 384 20.81 5.09 1.89
CA TYR A 384 21.39 4.90 3.21
C TYR A 384 20.32 4.42 4.19
N VAL A 385 20.71 3.57 5.14
CA VAL A 385 19.77 2.97 6.10
C VAL A 385 20.26 3.18 7.53
N LEU A 386 19.38 3.72 8.37
CA LEU A 386 19.56 3.74 9.82
C LEU A 386 18.66 2.69 10.46
N ILE A 387 19.25 1.75 11.17
CA ILE A 387 18.54 0.75 11.97
C ILE A 387 18.57 1.21 13.42
N ILE A 388 17.39 1.38 14.00
CA ILE A 388 17.20 1.70 15.42
C ILE A 388 16.57 0.49 16.09
N ASP A 389 17.37 -0.28 16.80
CA ASP A 389 16.87 -1.36 17.64
C ASP A 389 16.30 -0.82 18.95
N GLU A 390 15.29 -1.51 19.48
CA GLU A 390 14.63 -1.16 20.74
C GLU A 390 14.14 0.30 20.79
N ILE A 391 13.66 0.84 19.66
CA ILE A 391 13.21 2.24 19.50
C ILE A 391 12.21 2.68 20.60
N ASN A 392 11.38 1.76 21.07
CA ASN A 392 10.40 1.98 22.12
C ASN A 392 10.98 2.06 23.54
N ARG A 393 12.28 1.82 23.75
CA ARG A 393 12.97 1.95 25.04
C ARG A 393 13.60 3.33 25.25
N GLY A 394 13.70 4.14 24.20
CA GLY A 394 14.17 5.52 24.26
C GLY A 394 13.02 6.52 24.36
N ASN A 395 13.30 7.71 24.89
CA ASN A 395 12.37 8.83 24.77
C ASN A 395 12.52 9.46 23.38
N ILE A 396 11.70 8.99 22.43
CA ILE A 396 11.80 9.37 21.01
C ILE A 396 11.79 10.88 20.82
N SER A 397 10.87 11.59 21.48
CA SER A 397 10.77 13.06 21.39
C SER A 397 12.04 13.76 21.88
N LYS A 398 12.65 13.27 22.97
CA LYS A 398 13.90 13.83 23.50
C LYS A 398 15.11 13.48 22.63
N ILE A 399 15.13 12.30 22.03
CA ILE A 399 16.26 11.83 21.20
C ILE A 399 16.26 12.52 19.84
N PHE A 400 15.10 12.61 19.18
CA PHE A 400 14.98 13.23 17.87
C PHE A 400 14.93 14.76 17.93
N GLY A 401 14.47 15.35 19.04
CA GLY A 401 14.33 16.79 19.19
C GLY A 401 13.53 17.41 18.04
N GLU A 402 14.12 18.39 17.37
CA GLU A 402 13.52 19.10 16.23
C GLU A 402 13.45 18.25 14.95
N LEU A 403 14.21 17.15 14.88
CA LEU A 403 14.31 16.31 13.68
C LEU A 403 13.13 15.36 13.50
N ILE A 404 12.26 15.22 14.49
CA ILE A 404 11.14 14.27 14.45
C ILE A 404 10.17 14.54 13.29
N THR A 405 10.09 15.78 12.81
CA THR A 405 9.29 16.16 11.65
C THR A 405 10.04 16.02 10.34
N LEU A 406 11.39 16.08 10.36
CA LEU A 406 12.23 16.03 9.16
C LEU A 406 12.38 14.62 8.59
N ILE A 407 11.97 13.60 9.34
CA ILE A 407 11.94 12.22 8.84
C ILE A 407 10.80 11.98 7.85
N GLU A 408 9.78 12.85 7.81
CA GLU A 408 8.64 12.78 6.88
C GLU A 408 9.09 12.97 5.42
N ASP A 409 8.52 12.20 4.50
CA ASP A 409 8.99 12.11 3.11
C ASP A 409 8.94 13.45 2.35
N ASN A 410 7.93 14.28 2.64
CA ASN A 410 7.73 15.59 2.02
C ASN A 410 8.63 16.69 2.58
N LYS A 411 9.19 16.52 3.78
CA LYS A 411 10.02 17.53 4.47
C LYS A 411 11.53 17.32 4.32
N ARG A 412 11.93 16.19 3.73
CA ARG A 412 13.33 15.93 3.34
C ARG A 412 13.78 16.87 2.22
N ILE A 413 15.09 16.91 1.98
CA ILE A 413 15.69 17.61 0.84
C ILE A 413 15.01 17.15 -0.46
N ASP A 414 14.71 18.09 -1.36
CA ASP A 414 13.97 17.90 -2.61
C ASP A 414 12.48 17.51 -2.44
N GLY A 415 11.98 17.50 -1.21
CA GLY A 415 10.56 17.30 -0.90
C GLY A 415 9.70 18.54 -1.16
N VAL A 416 8.40 18.34 -1.38
CA VAL A 416 7.43 19.42 -1.66
C VAL A 416 7.30 20.44 -0.51
N GLU A 417 7.64 20.03 0.72
CA GLU A 417 7.68 20.85 1.93
C GLU A 417 9.08 20.83 2.56
N GLU A 418 10.15 20.81 1.73
CA GLU A 418 11.54 20.77 2.22
C GLU A 418 11.74 21.73 3.39
N THR A 419 12.17 21.19 4.52
CA THR A 419 12.37 21.94 5.75
C THR A 419 13.81 21.76 6.24
N ARG A 420 14.47 22.87 6.55
CA ARG A 420 15.81 22.89 7.16
C ARG A 420 15.72 23.52 8.54
N VAL A 421 16.43 22.93 9.50
CA VAL A 421 16.50 23.42 10.88
C VAL A 421 17.93 23.80 11.22
N SER A 422 18.09 24.81 12.07
CA SER A 422 19.36 25.09 12.73
C SER A 422 19.41 24.28 14.02
N LEU A 423 20.49 23.52 14.22
CA LEU A 423 20.72 22.78 15.45
C LEU A 423 21.15 23.73 16.59
N PRO A 424 20.84 23.40 17.85
CA PRO A 424 20.96 24.31 19.00
C PRO A 424 22.39 24.61 19.46
#